data_AF-A0A2U0S2R0-F1
#
_entry.id   AF-A0A2U0S2R0-F1
#
_cell.length_a   1.000
_cell.length_b   1.000
_cell.length_c   1.000
_cell.angle_alpha   90.00
_cell.angle_beta   90.00
_cell.angle_gamma   90.00
#
_symmetry.space_group_name_H-M   'P 1'
#
loop_
_entity.id
_entity.type
_entity.pdbx_description
1 polymer ?
#
loop_
_entity_poly.entity_id
_entity_poly.type
_entity_poly.pdbx_seq_one_letter_code
_entity_poly.pdbx_strand_id
1 'polypeptide(L)'
;MKIEKKLIACSILAVIIGVSSVLPLVFLMSATAKASSSSEALSSEPWFSINVPYSYWMTKDGKLDSLDVDPEINETTLVSSQYLIALNLTLNVDATDYPADARIEYYQIDVSSDKGPVETRCWFVGTVLDVDSFSFQDFIEDFHFARDEWFDTDEFSVRNRNGGMVRNNWVDDFSLLWRVGNAGSGTIGHSSSSELVCAIREAETLFLSIRRVGWVTFTSNSTIVTLANNEVVEQIQLEKFGEGFLYNDLFAEEELSTIDLTCPPITFEN
;
A
#
# COMPACT_ATOMS: atom_id res chain seq x y z
N MET A 1 -58.30 28.11 32.36
CA MET A 1 -57.67 28.84 31.23
C MET A 1 -56.20 29.30 31.40
N LYS A 2 -55.57 29.37 32.58
CA LYS A 2 -54.11 29.68 32.67
C LYS A 2 -53.18 28.46 32.59
N ILE A 3 -53.68 27.27 32.95
CA ILE A 3 -52.91 26.01 32.96
C ILE A 3 -52.82 25.41 31.55
N GLU A 4 -53.88 25.49 30.76
CA GLU A 4 -53.92 24.97 29.37
C GLU A 4 -52.90 25.66 28.45
N LYS A 5 -52.69 26.98 28.62
CA LYS A 5 -51.69 27.73 27.84
C LYS A 5 -50.25 27.31 28.14
N LYS A 6 -49.96 26.88 29.37
CA LYS A 6 -48.62 26.38 29.76
C LYS A 6 -48.36 24.98 29.20
N LEU A 7 -49.38 24.14 29.15
CA LEU A 7 -49.28 22.78 28.61
C LEU A 7 -49.05 22.79 27.09
N ILE A 8 -49.73 23.69 26.37
CA ILE A 8 -49.53 23.88 24.92
C ILE A 8 -48.11 24.40 24.64
N ALA A 9 -47.62 25.36 25.43
CA ALA A 9 -46.27 25.89 25.26
C ALA A 9 -45.18 24.83 25.52
N CYS A 10 -45.33 24.01 26.56
CA CYS A 10 -44.40 22.91 26.83
C CYS A 10 -44.42 21.83 25.74
N SER A 11 -45.59 21.54 25.15
CA SER A 11 -45.70 20.56 24.06
C SER A 11 -45.01 21.05 22.78
N ILE A 12 -45.10 22.34 22.45
CA ILE A 12 -44.40 22.93 21.30
C ILE A 12 -42.87 22.90 21.52
N LEU A 13 -42.42 23.22 22.73
CA LEU A 13 -41.00 23.19 23.08
C LEU A 13 -40.41 21.76 23.02
N ALA A 14 -41.17 20.77 23.47
CA ALA A 14 -40.78 19.36 23.38
C ALA A 14 -40.66 18.87 21.93
N VAL A 15 -41.56 19.30 21.03
CA VAL A 15 -41.48 18.97 19.60
C VAL A 15 -40.27 19.64 18.95
N ILE A 16 -39.98 20.90 19.27
CA ILE A 16 -38.82 21.61 18.73
C ILE A 16 -37.52 20.95 19.19
N ILE A 17 -37.40 20.58 20.47
CA ILE A 17 -36.22 19.86 20.98
C ILE A 17 -36.10 18.49 20.31
N GLY A 18 -37.19 17.75 20.18
CA GLY A 18 -37.20 16.45 19.49
C GLY A 18 -36.71 16.55 18.05
N VAL A 19 -37.29 17.46 17.26
CA VAL A 19 -36.90 17.69 15.85
C VAL A 19 -35.45 18.19 15.75
N SER A 20 -35.05 19.10 16.64
CA SER A 20 -33.70 19.66 16.65
C SER A 20 -32.63 18.70 17.18
N SER A 21 -33.01 17.65 17.92
CA SER A 21 -32.11 16.57 18.34
C SER A 21 -31.99 15.44 17.32
N VAL A 22 -33.02 15.22 16.50
CA VAL A 22 -33.02 14.18 15.46
C VAL A 22 -32.28 14.64 14.21
N LEU A 23 -32.40 15.92 13.84
CA LEU A 23 -31.72 16.46 12.65
C LEU A 23 -30.19 16.30 12.69
N PRO A 24 -29.46 16.68 13.76
CA PRO A 24 -28.01 16.46 13.84
C PRO A 24 -27.65 14.98 13.90
N LEU A 25 -28.47 14.13 14.53
CA LEU A 25 -28.21 12.69 14.62
C LEU A 25 -28.33 12.01 13.25
N VAL A 26 -29.34 12.38 12.46
CA VAL A 26 -29.51 11.89 11.08
C VAL A 26 -28.38 12.42 10.19
N PHE A 27 -27.99 13.70 10.36
CA PHE A 27 -26.90 14.31 9.57
C PHE A 27 -25.52 13.73 9.90
N LEU A 28 -25.27 13.39 11.17
CA LEU A 28 -24.03 12.74 11.61
C LEU A 28 -24.01 11.24 11.28
N MET A 29 -25.15 10.54 11.33
CA MET A 29 -25.22 9.13 10.91
C MET A 29 -25.20 8.97 9.38
N SER A 30 -25.55 9.99 8.60
CA SER A 30 -25.41 9.95 7.13
C SER A 30 -23.96 10.04 6.64
N ALA A 31 -23.01 10.43 7.49
CA ALA A 31 -21.57 10.36 7.20
C ALA A 31 -20.97 8.95 7.45
N THR A 32 -21.81 7.94 7.71
CA THR A 32 -21.37 6.55 7.69
C THR A 32 -21.04 6.20 6.23
N ALA A 33 -19.76 5.94 5.94
CA ALA A 33 -19.28 5.42 4.66
C ALA A 33 -20.27 4.38 4.11
N LYS A 34 -21.00 4.74 3.06
CA LYS A 34 -21.93 3.85 2.38
C LYS A 34 -21.10 2.81 1.63
N ALA A 35 -21.04 1.59 2.16
CA ALA A 35 -20.82 0.43 1.32
C ALA A 35 -22.07 0.27 0.44
N SER A 36 -22.07 0.86 -0.76
CA SER A 36 -23.22 0.76 -1.67
C SER A 36 -23.23 -0.60 -2.34
N SER A 37 -24.18 -1.45 -1.96
CA SER A 37 -24.47 -2.73 -2.61
C SER A 37 -25.62 -2.60 -3.61
N SER A 38 -25.55 -1.68 -4.59
CA SER A 38 -26.41 -1.75 -5.80
C SER A 38 -26.05 -0.75 -6.91
N SER A 39 -25.71 -1.32 -8.08
CA SER A 39 -26.17 -0.93 -9.42
C SER A 39 -25.55 0.30 -10.11
N GLU A 40 -24.24 0.27 -10.30
CA GLU A 40 -23.56 0.30 -11.60
C GLU A 40 -22.20 -0.29 -11.29
N ALA A 41 -21.81 -1.38 -11.95
CA ALA A 41 -20.57 -2.07 -11.64
C ALA A 41 -19.40 -1.14 -11.96
N LEU A 42 -18.97 -0.35 -10.97
CA LEU A 42 -17.57 0.01 -10.84
C LEU A 42 -16.85 -1.33 -10.81
N SER A 43 -16.32 -1.73 -11.96
CA SER A 43 -15.81 -3.06 -12.20
C SER A 43 -14.96 -3.51 -11.00
N SER A 44 -15.22 -4.72 -10.50
CA SER A 44 -14.35 -5.35 -9.50
C SER A 44 -12.94 -5.59 -10.06
N GLU A 45 -12.76 -5.47 -11.38
CA GLU A 45 -11.47 -5.58 -12.03
C GLU A 45 -10.49 -4.52 -11.49
N PRO A 46 -9.20 -4.90 -11.35
CA PRO A 46 -8.14 -3.97 -10.99
C PRO A 46 -8.02 -2.86 -12.04
N TRP A 47 -7.92 -1.61 -11.58
CA TRP A 47 -7.54 -0.52 -12.48
C TRP A 47 -6.08 -0.61 -12.88
N PHE A 48 -5.24 -1.14 -11.98
CA PHE A 48 -3.81 -1.23 -12.21
C PHE A 48 -3.40 -2.69 -12.44
N SER A 49 -2.62 -2.92 -13.49
CA SER A 49 -1.81 -4.13 -13.61
C SER A 49 -0.49 -3.91 -12.87
N ILE A 50 -0.07 -4.91 -12.12
CA ILE A 50 1.23 -4.94 -11.44
C ILE A 50 1.97 -6.16 -11.93
N ASN A 51 3.18 -5.96 -12.45
CA ASN A 51 4.11 -7.03 -12.78
C ASN A 51 5.46 -6.77 -12.09
N VAL A 52 6.20 -7.83 -11.78
CA VAL A 52 7.53 -7.74 -11.16
C VAL A 52 8.60 -8.17 -12.16
N PRO A 53 9.15 -7.25 -12.97
CA PRO A 53 10.17 -7.64 -13.95
C PRO A 53 11.56 -7.89 -13.33
N TYR A 54 11.78 -7.44 -12.10
CA TYR A 54 13.05 -7.65 -11.41
C TYR A 54 12.86 -7.66 -9.89
N SER A 55 13.46 -8.64 -9.22
CA SER A 55 13.65 -8.58 -7.77
C SER A 55 14.92 -9.28 -7.35
N TYR A 56 15.68 -8.64 -6.47
CA TYR A 56 16.89 -9.20 -5.87
C TYR A 56 16.85 -9.05 -4.36
N TRP A 57 17.21 -10.13 -3.66
CA TRP A 57 17.24 -10.20 -2.19
C TRP A 57 18.57 -10.79 -1.76
N MET A 58 19.23 -10.17 -0.79
CA MET A 58 20.48 -10.69 -0.24
C MET A 58 20.58 -10.48 1.26
N THR A 59 21.43 -11.29 1.89
CA THR A 59 21.84 -11.09 3.28
C THR A 59 23.36 -10.98 3.36
N LYS A 60 23.87 -10.34 4.41
CA LYS A 60 25.30 -10.15 4.63
C LYS A 60 25.62 -10.23 6.12
N ASP A 61 26.72 -10.87 6.47
CA ASP A 61 27.31 -10.73 7.81
C ASP A 61 28.06 -9.39 7.90
N GLY A 62 27.82 -8.66 8.98
CA GLY A 62 28.32 -7.30 9.15
C GLY A 62 27.41 -6.24 8.52
N LYS A 63 27.96 -5.04 8.38
CA LYS A 63 27.23 -3.88 7.85
C LYS A 63 27.15 -3.91 6.34
N LEU A 64 26.08 -3.31 5.82
CA LEU A 64 26.02 -2.90 4.42
C LEU A 64 26.95 -1.70 4.23
N ASP A 65 27.61 -1.63 3.07
CA ASP A 65 28.70 -0.67 2.84
C ASP A 65 28.24 0.80 2.88
N SER A 66 26.92 1.04 2.80
CA SER A 66 26.26 2.34 2.84
C SER A 66 25.59 2.67 4.19
N LEU A 67 25.68 1.80 5.19
CA LEU A 67 25.08 2.01 6.51
C LEU A 67 26.13 2.35 7.57
N ASP A 68 26.04 3.57 8.10
CA ASP A 68 26.71 3.93 9.33
C ASP A 68 26.01 3.23 10.50
N VAL A 69 26.78 2.44 11.24
CA VAL A 69 26.32 1.74 12.43
C VAL A 69 26.89 2.47 13.63
N ASP A 70 26.12 2.56 14.71
CA ASP A 70 26.58 3.11 15.97
C ASP A 70 27.90 2.42 16.38
N PRO A 71 28.98 3.18 16.68
CA PRO A 71 30.27 2.62 17.05
C PRO A 71 30.23 1.72 18.30
N GLU A 72 29.17 1.79 19.10
CA GLU A 72 28.95 0.93 20.27
C GLU A 72 28.41 -0.48 19.89
N ILE A 73 27.95 -0.67 18.65
CA ILE A 73 27.47 -1.96 18.17
C ILE A 73 28.65 -2.85 17.75
N ASN A 74 28.68 -4.07 18.29
CA ASN A 74 29.66 -5.06 17.88
C ASN A 74 29.36 -5.54 16.44
N GLU A 75 30.12 -5.02 15.47
CA GLU A 75 30.01 -5.36 14.05
C GLU A 75 30.11 -6.88 13.77
N THR A 76 30.75 -7.66 14.65
CA THR A 76 30.86 -9.13 14.47
C THR A 76 29.57 -9.90 14.73
N THR A 77 28.57 -9.26 15.32
CA THR A 77 27.24 -9.83 15.61
C THR A 77 26.13 -9.22 14.74
N LEU A 78 26.53 -8.34 13.83
CA LEU A 78 25.63 -7.62 12.94
C LEU A 78 25.29 -8.53 11.75
N VAL A 79 24.02 -8.58 11.41
CA VAL A 79 23.52 -9.19 10.19
C VAL A 79 22.66 -8.18 9.46
N SER A 80 22.73 -8.21 8.14
CA SER A 80 22.01 -7.26 7.30
C SER A 80 21.25 -7.96 6.19
N SER A 81 20.13 -7.36 5.78
CA SER A 81 19.36 -7.75 4.60
C SER A 81 19.16 -6.56 3.69
N GLN A 82 19.30 -6.78 2.38
CA GLN A 82 19.02 -5.77 1.37
C GLN A 82 18.17 -6.40 0.27
N TYR A 83 17.21 -5.65 -0.23
CA TYR A 83 16.42 -6.10 -1.36
C TYR A 83 16.01 -4.93 -2.26
N LEU A 84 15.62 -5.30 -3.47
CA LEU A 84 15.00 -4.46 -4.46
C LEU A 84 13.87 -5.24 -5.12
N ILE A 85 12.72 -4.59 -5.27
CA ILE A 85 11.63 -5.06 -6.12
C ILE A 85 11.35 -3.92 -7.11
N ALA A 86 11.46 -4.20 -8.40
CA ALA A 86 10.95 -3.31 -9.45
C ALA A 86 9.51 -3.72 -9.74
N LEU A 87 8.58 -2.77 -9.67
CA LEU A 87 7.19 -2.97 -10.06
C LEU A 87 6.95 -2.25 -11.39
N ASN A 88 6.45 -2.97 -12.38
CA ASN A 88 5.88 -2.39 -13.60
C ASN A 88 4.38 -2.17 -13.39
N LEU A 89 3.95 -0.91 -13.45
CA LEU A 89 2.61 -0.47 -13.10
C LEU A 89 1.94 0.11 -14.34
N THR A 90 0.76 -0.41 -14.69
CA THR A 90 0.01 0.04 -15.87
C THR A 90 -1.43 0.34 -15.49
N LEU A 91 -1.97 1.48 -15.90
CA LEU A 91 -3.41 1.74 -15.80
C LEU A 91 -4.13 1.04 -16.96
N ASN A 92 -5.01 0.09 -16.65
CA ASN A 92 -5.72 -0.74 -17.63
C ASN A 92 -7.05 -0.14 -18.11
N VAL A 93 -7.45 1.01 -17.57
CA VAL A 93 -8.76 1.60 -17.79
C VAL A 93 -8.62 3.03 -18.29
N ASP A 94 -9.46 3.40 -19.25
CA ASP A 94 -9.66 4.81 -19.58
C ASP A 94 -10.44 5.47 -18.45
N ALA A 95 -9.74 6.29 -17.67
CA ALA A 95 -10.28 7.02 -16.53
C ALA A 95 -10.69 8.47 -16.87
N THR A 96 -10.61 8.88 -18.14
CA THR A 96 -10.79 10.28 -18.57
C THR A 96 -12.15 10.87 -18.17
N ASP A 97 -13.21 10.09 -18.30
CA ASP A 97 -14.59 10.50 -17.96
C ASP A 97 -15.12 9.79 -16.70
N TYR A 98 -14.24 9.21 -15.89
CA TYR A 98 -14.67 8.48 -14.71
C TYR A 98 -15.16 9.45 -13.62
N PRO A 99 -16.32 9.21 -12.99
CA PRO A 99 -16.93 10.15 -12.04
C PRO A 99 -16.29 10.07 -10.64
N ALA A 100 -14.98 10.25 -10.56
CA ALA A 100 -14.23 10.35 -9.31
C ALA A 100 -13.10 11.38 -9.43
N ASP A 101 -12.73 11.96 -8.30
CA ASP A 101 -11.63 12.91 -8.20
C ASP A 101 -10.30 12.17 -8.08
N ALA A 102 -10.31 11.01 -7.41
CA ALA A 102 -9.15 10.13 -7.31
C ALA A 102 -9.57 8.67 -7.04
N ARG A 103 -8.69 7.73 -7.39
CA ARG A 103 -8.80 6.33 -6.97
C ARG A 103 -7.44 5.77 -6.59
N ILE A 104 -7.40 5.09 -5.44
CA ILE A 104 -6.19 4.51 -4.86
C ILE A 104 -6.47 3.03 -4.56
N GLU A 105 -5.65 2.15 -5.11
CA GLU A 105 -5.70 0.72 -4.89
C GLU A 105 -4.58 0.28 -3.95
N TYR A 106 -4.92 -0.60 -3.02
CA TYR A 106 -4.06 -1.04 -1.92
C TYR A 106 -3.70 -2.51 -2.11
N TYR A 107 -2.43 -2.81 -1.90
CA TYR A 107 -1.80 -4.08 -2.18
C TYR A 107 -0.96 -4.56 -1.00
N GLN A 108 -0.98 -5.87 -0.80
CA GLN A 108 -0.11 -6.56 0.14
C GLN A 108 0.93 -7.33 -0.64
N ILE A 109 2.20 -7.10 -0.35
CA ILE A 109 3.34 -7.81 -0.92
C ILE A 109 3.82 -8.80 0.15
N ASP A 110 3.54 -10.07 -0.08
CA ASP A 110 3.98 -11.17 0.77
C ASP A 110 5.26 -11.80 0.21
N VAL A 111 6.28 -11.88 1.05
CA VAL A 111 7.51 -12.61 0.78
C VAL A 111 7.51 -13.85 1.65
N SER A 112 7.66 -15.01 1.02
CA SER A 112 7.70 -16.30 1.68
C SER A 112 8.83 -17.15 1.12
N SER A 113 9.26 -18.15 1.88
CA SER A 113 10.19 -19.19 1.43
C SER A 113 9.51 -20.55 1.43
N ASP A 114 10.21 -21.55 0.93
CA ASP A 114 9.84 -22.96 1.10
C ASP A 114 9.76 -23.40 2.58
N LYS A 115 10.29 -22.59 3.51
CA LYS A 115 10.23 -22.85 4.96
C LYS A 115 9.12 -22.09 5.69
N GLY A 116 8.51 -21.08 5.06
CA GLY A 116 7.41 -20.31 5.66
C GLY A 116 7.41 -18.82 5.30
N PRO A 117 6.56 -18.01 5.96
CA PRO A 117 6.53 -16.56 5.75
C PRO A 117 7.86 -15.88 6.13
N VAL A 118 8.27 -14.88 5.36
CA VAL A 118 9.50 -14.09 5.59
C VAL A 118 9.15 -12.67 6.02
N GLU A 119 8.39 -11.96 5.19
CA GLU A 119 7.96 -10.58 5.46
C GLU A 119 6.66 -10.27 4.71
N THR A 120 5.83 -9.42 5.28
CA THR A 120 4.68 -8.82 4.60
C THR A 120 4.85 -7.32 4.56
N ARG A 121 4.55 -6.71 3.42
CA ARG A 121 4.58 -5.25 3.21
C ARG A 121 3.27 -4.76 2.63
N CYS A 122 2.93 -3.53 2.97
CA CYS A 122 1.75 -2.85 2.48
C CYS A 122 2.20 -1.79 1.46
N TRP A 123 1.53 -1.72 0.32
CA TRP A 123 1.87 -0.81 -0.78
C TRP A 123 0.61 -0.31 -1.51
N PHE A 124 0.64 0.87 -2.13
CA PHE A 124 -0.51 1.41 -2.86
C PHE A 124 -0.14 2.07 -4.20
N VAL A 125 -1.09 2.11 -5.12
CA VAL A 125 -1.01 2.87 -6.37
C VAL A 125 -2.31 3.59 -6.65
N GLY A 126 -2.25 4.81 -7.17
CA GLY A 126 -3.45 5.55 -7.51
C GLY A 126 -3.25 6.63 -8.56
N THR A 127 -4.39 7.20 -8.95
CA THR A 127 -4.46 8.31 -9.88
C THR A 127 -5.38 9.40 -9.35
N VAL A 128 -4.98 10.66 -9.51
CA VAL A 128 -5.84 11.84 -9.30
C VAL A 128 -6.35 12.28 -10.67
N LEU A 129 -7.67 12.27 -10.84
CA LEU A 129 -8.36 12.62 -12.07
C LEU A 129 -8.79 14.09 -12.08
N ASP A 130 -9.09 14.64 -10.91
CA ASP A 130 -9.38 16.07 -10.73
C ASP A 130 -8.42 16.68 -9.71
N VAL A 131 -7.42 17.38 -10.23
CA VAL A 131 -6.32 17.97 -9.46
C VAL A 131 -6.75 19.20 -8.65
N ASP A 132 -7.87 19.82 -9.01
CA ASP A 132 -8.38 21.01 -8.33
C ASP A 132 -9.23 20.66 -7.09
N SER A 133 -9.78 19.44 -7.05
CA SER A 133 -10.62 18.95 -5.95
C SER A 133 -9.90 18.01 -4.97
N PHE A 134 -8.75 17.44 -5.36
CA PHE A 134 -8.01 16.48 -4.53
C PHE A 134 -6.52 16.79 -4.41
N SER A 135 -6.04 16.90 -3.16
CA SER A 135 -4.63 17.03 -2.81
C SER A 135 -4.11 15.71 -2.25
N PHE A 136 -3.21 15.05 -3.00
CA PHE A 136 -2.62 13.78 -2.56
C PHE A 136 -1.73 13.92 -1.32
N GLN A 137 -1.09 15.07 -1.14
CA GLN A 137 -0.25 15.32 0.04
C GLN A 137 -1.10 15.36 1.31
N ASP A 138 -2.22 16.10 1.27
CA ASP A 138 -3.15 16.17 2.39
C ASP A 138 -3.78 14.80 2.65
N PHE A 139 -4.02 14.02 1.59
CA PHE A 139 -4.52 12.65 1.70
C PHE A 139 -3.59 11.70 2.47
N ILE A 140 -2.32 11.57 2.07
CA ILE A 140 -1.39 10.63 2.73
C ILE A 140 -1.10 11.01 4.17
N GLU A 141 -1.23 12.30 4.51
CA GLU A 141 -0.98 12.79 5.86
C GLU A 141 -2.20 12.72 6.78
N ASP A 142 -3.43 12.89 6.25
CA ASP A 142 -4.63 13.07 7.07
C ASP A 142 -5.68 11.96 6.90
N PHE A 143 -5.64 11.16 5.83
CA PHE A 143 -6.59 10.09 5.64
C PHE A 143 -6.15 8.81 6.34
N HIS A 144 -6.78 8.58 7.49
CA HIS A 144 -6.60 7.39 8.29
C HIS A 144 -7.93 6.65 8.41
N PHE A 145 -7.96 5.38 8.00
CA PHE A 145 -9.03 4.48 8.35
C PHE A 145 -8.48 3.14 8.81
N ALA A 146 -9.00 2.68 9.94
CA ALA A 146 -8.82 1.35 10.45
C ALA A 146 -10.21 0.85 10.90
N ARG A 147 -10.62 -0.32 10.39
CA ARG A 147 -11.84 -1.00 10.83
C ARG A 147 -11.56 -2.50 10.91
N ASP A 148 -12.19 -3.16 11.86
CA ASP A 148 -12.17 -4.62 11.93
C ASP A 148 -12.61 -5.20 10.57
N GLU A 149 -11.85 -6.16 10.06
CA GLU A 149 -12.01 -6.81 8.73
C GLU A 149 -11.65 -5.95 7.50
N TRP A 150 -11.21 -4.70 7.67
CA TRP A 150 -10.71 -3.85 6.59
C TRP A 150 -9.19 -3.72 6.67
N PHE A 151 -8.55 -3.31 5.57
CA PHE A 151 -7.14 -2.95 5.61
C PHE A 151 -6.95 -1.63 6.37
N ASP A 152 -5.89 -1.54 7.15
CA ASP A 152 -5.54 -0.34 7.90
C ASP A 152 -4.61 0.53 7.04
N THR A 153 -5.05 1.74 6.67
CA THR A 153 -4.23 2.65 5.86
C THR A 153 -2.95 3.11 6.56
N ASP A 154 -2.88 3.02 7.89
CA ASP A 154 -1.69 3.42 8.64
C ASP A 154 -0.51 2.47 8.36
N GLU A 155 -0.81 1.21 8.00
CA GLU A 155 0.20 0.25 7.55
C GLU A 155 0.81 0.61 6.19
N PHE A 156 0.11 1.43 5.40
CA PHE A 156 0.51 1.90 4.07
C PHE A 156 1.14 3.30 4.10
N SER A 157 1.36 3.86 5.29
CA SER A 157 1.91 5.20 5.43
C SER A 157 3.35 5.27 4.90
N VAL A 158 3.61 6.25 4.03
CA VAL A 158 4.95 6.59 3.54
C VAL A 158 5.95 6.85 4.68
N ARG A 159 5.48 7.26 5.86
CA ARG A 159 6.30 7.45 7.07
C ARG A 159 6.90 6.14 7.59
N ASN A 160 6.21 5.02 7.38
CA ASN A 160 6.64 3.69 7.81
C ASN A 160 7.54 2.98 6.78
N ARG A 161 8.01 3.70 5.74
CA ARG A 161 8.74 3.12 4.58
C ARG A 161 7.94 2.07 3.79
N ASN A 162 6.66 1.91 4.13
CA ASN A 162 5.66 1.22 3.34
C ASN A 162 5.08 2.28 2.41
N GLY A 163 5.55 2.25 1.17
CA GLY A 163 5.32 3.32 0.22
C GLY A 163 4.11 3.05 -0.67
N GLY A 164 3.97 3.96 -1.62
CA GLY A 164 3.07 3.82 -2.74
C GLY A 164 3.31 5.00 -3.65
N MET A 165 2.54 5.08 -4.72
CA MET A 165 2.58 6.25 -5.59
C MET A 165 1.20 6.67 -6.03
N VAL A 166 1.05 7.97 -6.25
CA VAL A 166 -0.10 8.51 -6.94
C VAL A 166 0.37 9.47 -8.01
N ARG A 167 -0.23 9.35 -9.19
CA ARG A 167 0.07 10.21 -10.34
C ARG A 167 -1.14 11.05 -10.69
N ASN A 168 -0.92 12.31 -11.08
CA ASN A 168 -1.99 13.13 -11.63
C ASN A 168 -2.24 12.72 -13.08
N ASN A 169 -3.50 12.50 -13.43
CA ASN A 169 -3.96 12.18 -14.78
C ASN A 169 -3.15 11.02 -15.40
N TRP A 170 -3.06 9.90 -14.68
CA TRP A 170 -2.45 8.70 -15.24
C TRP A 170 -3.27 8.26 -16.46
N VAL A 171 -2.60 8.16 -17.62
CA VAL A 171 -3.21 7.80 -18.90
C VAL A 171 -3.32 6.28 -19.03
N ASP A 172 -4.35 5.79 -19.69
CA ASP A 172 -4.52 4.37 -20.00
C ASP A 172 -3.34 3.81 -20.80
N ASP A 173 -3.03 2.54 -20.58
CA ASP A 173 -1.90 1.79 -21.16
C ASP A 173 -0.49 2.37 -20.87
N PHE A 174 -0.39 3.49 -20.13
CA PHE A 174 0.88 4.03 -19.71
C PHE A 174 1.47 3.17 -18.58
N SER A 175 2.62 2.58 -18.86
CA SER A 175 3.37 1.73 -17.93
C SER A 175 4.56 2.49 -17.36
N LEU A 176 4.81 2.35 -16.05
CA LEU A 176 5.99 2.91 -15.40
C LEU A 176 6.66 1.90 -14.47
N LEU A 177 7.97 2.03 -14.34
CA LEU A 177 8.75 1.26 -13.37
C LEU A 177 8.90 2.02 -12.06
N TRP A 178 8.40 1.42 -10.99
CA TRP A 178 8.49 1.93 -9.63
C TRP A 178 9.41 1.07 -8.77
N ARG A 179 10.14 1.72 -7.88
CA ARG A 179 11.05 1.06 -6.94
C ARG A 179 10.35 0.77 -5.62
N VAL A 180 10.29 -0.50 -5.23
CA VAL A 180 9.94 -0.93 -3.87
C VAL A 180 11.18 -1.47 -3.16
N GLY A 181 11.45 -0.89 -1.99
CA GLY A 181 12.66 -1.16 -1.23
C GLY A 181 13.83 -0.26 -1.65
N ASN A 182 14.48 0.36 -0.67
CA ASN A 182 15.83 0.90 -0.83
C ASN A 182 16.44 1.24 0.53
N ALA A 183 17.77 1.09 0.62
CA ALA A 183 18.56 1.00 1.85
C ALA A 183 18.26 -0.30 2.61
N GLY A 184 19.15 -1.27 2.50
CA GLY A 184 19.05 -2.47 3.32
C GLY A 184 19.03 -2.12 4.82
N SER A 185 18.53 -3.04 5.62
CA SER A 185 18.45 -2.91 7.07
C SER A 185 19.54 -3.78 7.69
N GLY A 186 20.33 -3.19 8.61
CA GLY A 186 21.29 -3.91 9.44
C GLY A 186 20.80 -3.97 10.88
N THR A 187 20.94 -5.12 11.53
CA THR A 187 20.65 -5.28 12.96
C THR A 187 21.59 -6.25 13.67
N ILE A 188 21.70 -6.11 14.98
CA ILE A 188 22.31 -7.11 15.85
C ILE A 188 21.47 -8.40 15.79
N GLY A 189 22.12 -9.57 15.82
CA GLY A 189 21.55 -10.92 15.67
C GLY A 189 20.48 -11.39 16.68
N HIS A 190 19.79 -10.46 17.34
CA HIS A 190 18.69 -10.71 18.30
C HIS A 190 17.44 -9.85 18.05
N SER A 191 17.32 -9.16 16.90
CA SER A 191 16.12 -8.38 16.55
C SER A 191 15.30 -9.05 15.43
N SER A 192 14.16 -8.47 15.08
CA SER A 192 13.31 -8.91 13.97
C SER A 192 14.03 -9.01 12.62
N SER A 193 15.00 -8.13 12.31
CA SER A 193 15.78 -8.29 11.07
C SER A 193 16.76 -9.47 11.13
N SER A 194 17.08 -9.99 12.32
CA SER A 194 17.81 -11.26 12.46
C SER A 194 16.94 -12.45 12.09
N GLU A 195 15.65 -12.43 12.45
CA GLU A 195 14.69 -13.48 12.07
C GLU A 195 14.49 -13.51 10.56
N LEU A 196 14.34 -12.33 9.93
CA LEU A 196 14.27 -12.19 8.48
C LEU A 196 15.54 -12.73 7.80
N VAL A 197 16.73 -12.36 8.30
CA VAL A 197 18.00 -12.86 7.73
C VAL A 197 18.10 -14.38 7.87
N CYS A 198 17.75 -14.94 9.03
CA CYS A 198 17.71 -16.39 9.23
C CYS A 198 16.76 -17.07 8.24
N ALA A 199 15.53 -16.55 8.10
CA ALA A 199 14.52 -17.10 7.20
C ALA A 199 14.98 -17.09 5.73
N ILE A 200 15.66 -16.03 5.29
CA ILE A 200 16.23 -15.95 3.93
C ILE A 200 17.40 -16.91 3.75
N ARG A 201 18.29 -17.04 4.75
CA ARG A 201 19.48 -17.93 4.66
C ARG A 201 19.11 -19.42 4.63
N GLU A 202 18.07 -19.80 5.35
CA GLU A 202 17.57 -21.17 5.40
C GLU A 202 16.71 -21.56 4.18
N ALA A 203 16.28 -20.57 3.39
CA ALA A 203 15.46 -20.79 2.20
C ALA A 203 16.24 -21.49 1.08
N GLU A 204 15.54 -22.32 0.33
CA GLU A 204 15.98 -22.86 -0.97
C GLU A 204 15.40 -22.04 -2.12
N THR A 205 14.19 -21.52 -1.95
CA THR A 205 13.50 -20.62 -2.89
C THR A 205 12.76 -19.53 -2.13
N LEU A 206 12.61 -18.37 -2.76
CA LEU A 206 11.72 -17.31 -2.28
C LEU A 206 10.56 -17.11 -3.26
N PHE A 207 9.40 -16.79 -2.73
CA PHE A 207 8.21 -16.43 -3.49
C PHE A 207 7.79 -15.03 -3.08
N LEU A 208 7.56 -14.18 -4.07
CA LEU A 208 6.95 -12.88 -3.89
C LEU A 208 5.55 -12.95 -4.48
N SER A 209 4.54 -12.70 -3.65
CA SER A 209 3.13 -12.67 -4.05
C SER A 209 2.55 -11.29 -3.77
N ILE A 210 1.90 -10.69 -4.76
CA ILE A 210 1.20 -9.42 -4.62
C ILE A 210 -0.29 -9.70 -4.62
N ARG A 211 -0.99 -9.22 -3.60
CA ARG A 211 -2.44 -9.36 -3.47
C ARG A 211 -3.08 -7.99 -3.47
N ARG A 212 -4.20 -7.85 -4.16
CA ARG A 212 -5.02 -6.64 -4.04
C ARG A 212 -5.91 -6.77 -2.82
N VAL A 213 -5.79 -5.82 -1.89
CA VAL A 213 -6.52 -5.82 -0.61
C VAL A 213 -7.82 -5.03 -0.72
N GLY A 214 -7.80 -3.96 -1.51
CA GLY A 214 -8.98 -3.17 -1.78
C GLY A 214 -8.64 -1.85 -2.46
N TRP A 215 -9.61 -0.95 -2.52
CA TRP A 215 -9.40 0.38 -3.08
C TRP A 215 -10.32 1.40 -2.43
N VAL A 216 -9.91 2.65 -2.57
CA VAL A 216 -10.69 3.81 -2.13
C VAL A 216 -10.91 4.72 -3.33
N THR A 217 -12.17 5.11 -3.51
CA THR A 217 -12.59 6.06 -4.53
C THR A 217 -13.05 7.34 -3.85
N PHE A 218 -12.52 8.47 -4.31
CA PHE A 218 -12.79 9.79 -3.79
C PHE A 218 -13.64 10.56 -4.79
N THR A 219 -14.65 11.23 -4.27
CA THR A 219 -15.41 12.24 -5.00
C THR A 219 -15.56 13.47 -4.10
N SER A 220 -15.92 14.60 -4.69
CA SER A 220 -16.03 15.88 -4.00
C SER A 220 -16.89 15.86 -2.73
N ASN A 221 -17.79 14.88 -2.62
CA ASN A 221 -18.73 14.75 -1.51
C ASN A 221 -18.69 13.40 -0.79
N SER A 222 -17.82 12.46 -1.20
CA SER A 222 -17.81 11.13 -0.58
C SER A 222 -16.49 10.38 -0.75
N THR A 223 -16.26 9.47 0.19
CA THR A 223 -15.21 8.46 0.12
C THR A 223 -15.85 7.09 0.17
N ILE A 224 -15.54 6.25 -0.81
CA ILE A 224 -16.06 4.89 -0.93
C ILE A 224 -14.88 3.93 -0.78
N VAL A 225 -14.93 3.09 0.25
CA VAL A 225 -13.96 2.00 0.45
C VAL A 225 -14.58 0.71 -0.08
N THR A 226 -13.83 0.00 -0.91
CA THR A 226 -14.22 -1.31 -1.43
C THR A 226 -13.14 -2.33 -1.10
N LEU A 227 -13.56 -3.44 -0.51
CA LEU A 227 -12.68 -4.56 -0.20
C LEU A 227 -12.54 -5.45 -1.44
N ALA A 228 -11.32 -5.91 -1.71
CA ALA A 228 -11.08 -6.96 -2.69
C ALA A 228 -11.12 -8.34 -2.02
N ASN A 229 -11.24 -9.40 -2.82
CA ASN A 229 -11.24 -10.79 -2.32
C ASN A 229 -9.83 -11.30 -1.97
N ASN A 230 -8.86 -10.41 -1.71
CA ASN A 230 -7.44 -10.75 -1.48
C ASN A 230 -6.85 -11.68 -2.55
N GLU A 231 -7.27 -11.48 -3.81
CA GLU A 231 -6.78 -12.24 -4.96
C GLU A 231 -5.32 -11.89 -5.24
N VAL A 232 -4.53 -12.92 -5.55
CA VAL A 232 -3.14 -12.78 -5.98
C VAL A 232 -3.15 -12.22 -7.40
N VAL A 233 -2.60 -11.01 -7.56
CA VAL A 233 -2.50 -10.32 -8.86
C VAL A 233 -1.19 -10.62 -9.57
N GLU A 234 -0.15 -10.97 -8.82
CA GLU A 234 1.17 -11.34 -9.36
C GLU A 234 1.87 -12.29 -8.39
N GLN A 235 2.59 -13.28 -8.93
CA GLN A 235 3.41 -14.19 -8.15
C GLN A 235 4.63 -14.61 -8.94
N ILE A 236 5.80 -14.30 -8.38
CA ILE A 236 7.09 -14.72 -8.94
C ILE A 236 7.85 -15.62 -7.96
N GLN A 237 8.71 -16.46 -8.51
CA GLN A 237 9.65 -17.29 -7.74
C GLN A 237 11.06 -16.77 -7.98
N LEU A 238 11.77 -16.42 -6.92
CA LEU A 238 13.18 -16.05 -6.97
C LEU A 238 14.04 -17.27 -6.67
N GLU A 239 15.08 -17.45 -7.48
CA GLU A 239 16.02 -18.57 -7.35
C GLU A 239 17.36 -18.10 -6.80
N LYS A 240 18.12 -19.03 -6.20
CA LYS A 240 19.44 -18.71 -5.66
C LYS A 240 20.37 -18.19 -6.76
N PHE A 241 20.96 -17.03 -6.52
CA PHE A 241 21.92 -16.39 -7.41
C PHE A 241 23.00 -15.69 -6.58
N GLY A 242 24.25 -16.18 -6.67
CA GLY A 242 25.35 -15.68 -5.84
C GLY A 242 25.05 -15.85 -4.34
N GLU A 243 25.11 -14.75 -3.60
CA GLU A 243 24.84 -14.68 -2.15
C GLU A 243 23.37 -14.35 -1.83
N GLY A 244 22.48 -14.39 -2.83
CA GLY A 244 21.10 -13.94 -2.73
C GLY A 244 20.11 -14.74 -3.56
N PHE A 245 18.95 -14.14 -3.80
CA PHE A 245 17.85 -14.66 -4.60
C PHE A 245 17.49 -13.64 -5.68
N LEU A 246 17.32 -14.11 -6.91
CA LEU A 246 17.05 -13.27 -8.07
C LEU A 246 15.84 -13.79 -8.85
N TYR A 247 14.99 -12.84 -9.25
CA TYR A 247 14.10 -12.95 -10.40
C TYR A 247 14.45 -11.82 -11.36
N ASN A 248 14.62 -12.14 -12.64
CA ASN A 248 15.12 -11.17 -13.62
C ASN A 248 14.57 -11.44 -15.01
N ASP A 249 13.78 -10.48 -15.50
CA ASP A 249 13.31 -10.39 -16.88
C ASP A 249 13.88 -9.15 -17.61
N LEU A 250 14.75 -8.36 -16.94
CA LEU A 250 15.24 -7.08 -17.47
C LEU A 250 16.64 -7.15 -18.09
N PHE A 251 17.52 -7.98 -17.55
CA PHE A 251 18.93 -8.05 -17.94
C PHE A 251 19.27 -9.40 -18.58
N ALA A 252 20.20 -9.41 -19.54
CA ALA A 252 20.75 -10.65 -20.05
C ALA A 252 21.64 -11.31 -18.98
N GLU A 253 21.78 -12.65 -19.02
CA GLU A 253 22.53 -13.40 -18.01
C GLU A 253 24.00 -12.95 -17.92
N GLU A 254 24.61 -12.64 -19.08
CA GLU A 254 25.97 -12.10 -19.15
C GLU A 254 26.16 -10.77 -18.41
N GLU A 255 25.12 -9.93 -18.36
CA GLU A 255 25.16 -8.61 -17.71
C GLU A 255 25.09 -8.71 -16.18
N LEU A 256 24.42 -9.74 -15.66
CA LEU A 256 24.20 -9.95 -14.22
C LEU A 256 25.50 -10.02 -13.41
N SER A 257 26.59 -10.49 -14.02
CA SER A 257 27.90 -10.57 -13.39
C SER A 257 28.62 -9.23 -13.23
N THR A 258 28.14 -8.19 -13.92
CA THR A 258 28.80 -6.88 -14.02
C THR A 258 28.04 -5.73 -13.38
N ILE A 259 26.75 -5.93 -13.10
CA ILE A 259 25.89 -4.92 -12.48
C ILE A 259 25.80 -5.12 -10.97
N ASP A 260 25.57 -4.04 -10.24
CA ASP A 260 25.15 -4.12 -8.84
C ASP A 260 23.68 -4.56 -8.79
N LEU A 261 23.42 -5.80 -8.37
CA LEU A 261 22.06 -6.36 -8.31
C LEU A 261 21.16 -5.67 -7.27
N THR A 262 21.74 -4.95 -6.30
CA THR A 262 20.96 -4.18 -5.31
C THR A 262 20.63 -2.77 -5.79
N CYS A 263 21.34 -2.31 -6.82
CA CYS A 263 21.12 -1.03 -7.48
C CYS A 263 21.40 -1.14 -8.98
N PRO A 264 20.64 -1.98 -9.71
CA PRO A 264 20.86 -2.20 -11.13
C PRO A 264 20.58 -0.91 -11.90
N PRO A 265 21.11 -0.76 -13.13
CA PRO A 265 20.94 0.44 -13.95
C PRO A 265 19.52 0.54 -14.57
N ILE A 266 18.49 0.45 -13.73
CA ILE A 266 17.08 0.63 -14.09
C ILE A 266 16.71 2.10 -13.88
N THR A 267 16.12 2.71 -14.91
CA THR A 267 15.52 4.04 -14.80
C THR A 267 14.13 3.91 -14.20
N PHE A 268 13.99 4.35 -12.95
CA PHE A 268 12.70 4.47 -12.28
C PHE A 268 12.11 5.87 -12.52
N GLU A 269 10.80 5.96 -12.76
CA GLU A 269 10.09 7.24 -12.68
C GLU A 269 9.74 7.49 -11.21
N ASN A 270 10.66 8.11 -10.47
CA ASN A 270 10.44 8.58 -9.09
C ASN A 270 9.94 10.02 -9.06
#